data_AF-A0A7S4MDI9-F1
#
_entry.id   AF-A0A7S4MDI9-F1
#
_cell.length_a   1.000
_cell.length_b   1.000
_cell.length_c   1.000
_cell.angle_alpha   90.00
_cell.angle_beta   90.00
_cell.angle_gamma   90.00
#
_symmetry.space_group_name_H-M   'P 1'
#
loop_
_entity.id
_entity.type
_entity.pdbx_description
1 polymer ?
#
loop_
_entity_poly.entity_id
_entity_poly.type
_entity_poly.pdbx_seq_one_letter_code
_entity_poly.pdbx_strand_id
1 'polypeptide(L)'
;SSASLAENVLHQWQEFDLEGKRSELDSQASTITELREEGLAARKKLAQTTREFKKISTEEKLRGIGALLKTYQQEIDRLTQRCKGSESAFLTLYTSLQHLVDPCIGLENAIQESQKSSGVGKLELENQNLRSQVEEFQKEFKEIKNQEVTIRRLEDKVKDYETNMNSLVDNQMIELSENIREEHQLTITTLKEREENLTHQLEQTKSELVRAVNQNEQTQNQIMTEKAYFEEKLEAKQDELEYMADEINRATAENERLKRDLGRARKELNDISKGVKGEKDSHQISQLEIKLTQREMEMTEFQERFQGLKQTYETEKRNHKQTVSELQEDLHKQKETVQELQRELEKRPTVEQHARLKEKIKLLKGIEGIQTSDDLSSQTKESLLQQKNKRLETQIVQQKETLSEKNHELEELQVRLETLAEKTKNQKTQIERLEQEVLQGYSGTNSPARGSMENIMTDPGPAPVDSVLKIVCTQRDRFQAKIQKLESNKDEYQQQIQSL
;
A
#
# COMPACT_ATOMS: atom_id res chain seq x y z
N SER A 1 50.73 -30.31 25.94
CA SER A 1 52.02 -31.01 25.80
C SER A 1 52.36 -32.00 26.90
N SER A 2 51.44 -32.34 27.82
CA SER A 2 51.67 -33.41 28.80
C SER A 2 51.60 -34.80 28.17
N ALA A 3 50.68 -35.02 27.23
CA ALA A 3 50.55 -36.28 26.49
C ALA A 3 51.83 -36.64 25.72
N SER A 4 52.44 -35.68 25.01
CA SER A 4 53.71 -35.90 24.28
C SER A 4 54.88 -36.21 25.21
N LEU A 5 54.88 -35.67 26.44
CA LEU A 5 55.92 -35.97 27.41
C LEU A 5 55.73 -37.37 28.01
N ALA A 6 54.50 -37.75 28.35
CA ALA A 6 54.18 -39.09 28.84
C ALA A 6 54.43 -40.17 27.79
N GLU A 7 54.08 -39.91 26.52
CA GLU A 7 54.37 -40.79 25.39
C GLU A 7 55.89 -40.98 25.18
N ASN A 8 56.66 -39.89 25.27
CA ASN A 8 58.13 -39.97 25.18
C ASN A 8 58.74 -40.75 26.36
N VAL A 9 58.25 -40.55 27.58
CA VAL A 9 58.72 -41.27 28.77
C VAL A 9 58.36 -42.75 28.68
N LEU A 10 57.16 -43.09 28.21
CA LEU A 10 56.74 -44.47 27.96
C LEU A 10 57.69 -45.15 26.97
N HIS A 11 58.00 -44.50 25.86
CA HIS A 11 58.93 -45.04 24.86
C HIS A 11 60.31 -45.32 25.45
N GLN A 12 60.85 -44.40 26.26
CA GLN A 12 62.16 -44.58 26.91
C GLN A 12 62.17 -45.78 27.88
N TRP A 13 61.09 -46.01 28.63
CA TRP A 13 60.99 -47.16 29.54
C TRP A 13 60.76 -48.48 28.82
N GLN A 14 60.03 -48.48 27.70
CA GLN A 14 59.89 -49.64 26.83
C GLN A 14 61.23 -50.03 26.19
N GLU A 15 62.01 -49.05 25.72
CA GLU A 15 63.36 -49.30 25.19
C GLU A 15 64.36 -49.77 26.26
N PHE A 16 64.21 -49.31 27.50
CA PHE A 16 65.05 -49.74 28.62
C PHE A 16 64.83 -51.22 28.98
N ASP A 17 63.64 -51.77 28.70
CA ASP A 17 63.25 -53.17 28.96
C ASP A 17 63.59 -53.62 30.39
N LEU A 18 62.88 -53.03 31.35
CA LEU A 18 63.15 -53.27 32.77
C LEU A 18 63.00 -54.76 33.15
N GLU A 19 62.05 -55.47 32.55
CA GLU A 19 61.82 -56.89 32.83
C GLU A 19 62.93 -57.78 32.27
N GLY A 20 63.39 -57.52 31.04
CA GLY A 20 64.57 -58.18 30.48
C GLY A 20 65.82 -57.89 31.32
N LYS A 21 66.01 -56.64 31.76
CA LYS A 21 67.13 -56.25 32.63
C LYS A 21 67.06 -56.91 34.02
N ARG A 22 65.87 -57.15 34.57
CA ARG A 22 65.72 -57.93 35.81
C ARG A 22 66.15 -59.36 35.64
N SER A 23 65.66 -60.04 34.60
CA SER A 23 66.05 -61.43 34.34
C SER A 23 67.57 -61.57 34.17
N GLU A 24 68.23 -60.59 33.54
CA GLU A 24 69.69 -60.53 33.43
C GLU A 24 70.36 -60.36 34.82
N LEU A 25 69.85 -59.45 35.66
CA LEU A 25 70.37 -59.21 37.00
C LEU A 25 70.12 -60.39 37.97
N ASP A 26 68.98 -61.09 37.87
CA ASP A 26 68.67 -62.29 38.64
C ASP A 26 69.72 -63.40 38.43
N SER A 27 70.10 -63.58 37.16
CA SER A 27 71.13 -64.54 36.75
C SER A 27 72.51 -64.15 37.30
N GLN A 28 72.86 -62.87 37.20
CA GLN A 28 74.12 -62.33 37.75
C GLN A 28 74.16 -62.41 39.28
N ALA A 29 73.04 -62.16 39.98
CA ALA A 29 72.92 -62.26 41.43
C ALA A 29 73.13 -63.70 41.93
N SER A 30 72.56 -64.67 41.21
CA SER A 30 72.75 -66.10 41.51
C SER A 30 74.22 -66.49 41.33
N THR A 31 74.84 -66.12 40.21
CA THR A 31 76.26 -66.38 39.92
C THR A 31 77.19 -65.74 40.96
N ILE A 32 76.88 -64.51 41.38
CA ILE A 32 77.64 -63.80 42.43
C ILE A 32 77.54 -64.54 43.78
N THR A 33 76.35 -65.05 44.12
CA THR A 33 76.15 -65.80 45.36
C THR A 33 76.98 -67.08 45.37
N GLU A 34 77.03 -67.79 44.24
CA GLU A 34 77.87 -68.98 44.04
C GLU A 34 79.37 -68.65 44.14
N LEU A 35 79.84 -67.63 43.41
CA LEU A 35 81.24 -67.18 43.43
C LEU A 35 81.70 -66.70 44.82
N ARG A 36 80.79 -66.10 45.60
CA ARG A 36 81.04 -65.73 46.99
C ARG A 36 81.30 -66.95 47.86
N GLU A 37 80.46 -67.98 47.74
CA GLU A 37 80.61 -69.23 48.49
C GLU A 37 81.88 -69.98 48.09
N GLU A 38 82.17 -70.07 46.79
CA GLU A 38 83.39 -70.66 46.24
C GLU A 38 84.64 -69.90 46.67
N GLY A 39 84.64 -68.57 46.61
CA GLY A 39 85.76 -67.73 47.04
C GLY A 39 86.07 -67.89 48.54
N LEU A 40 85.03 -67.99 49.37
CA LEU A 40 85.17 -68.30 50.80
C LEU A 40 85.72 -69.70 51.04
N ALA A 41 85.29 -70.70 50.27
CA ALA A 41 85.78 -72.07 50.36
C ALA A 41 87.22 -72.22 49.87
N ALA A 42 87.57 -71.62 48.73
CA ALA A 42 88.92 -71.60 48.16
C ALA A 42 89.92 -70.92 49.10
N ARG A 43 89.52 -69.83 49.74
CA ARG A 43 90.29 -69.17 50.80
C ARG A 43 90.57 -70.09 51.99
N LYS A 44 89.55 -70.81 52.48
CA LYS A 44 89.71 -71.78 53.58
C LYS A 44 90.65 -72.93 53.18
N LYS A 45 90.53 -73.41 51.94
CA LYS A 45 91.39 -74.47 51.38
C LYS A 45 92.85 -74.03 51.23
N LEU A 46 93.10 -72.80 50.76
CA LEU A 46 94.44 -72.23 50.64
C LEU A 46 95.11 -72.06 52.01
N ALA A 47 94.35 -71.68 53.04
CA ALA A 47 94.84 -71.65 54.43
C ALA A 47 95.22 -73.05 54.95
N GLN A 48 94.51 -74.09 54.50
CA GLN A 48 94.76 -75.49 54.86
C GLN A 48 95.99 -76.08 54.14
N THR A 49 96.17 -75.83 52.85
CA THR A 49 97.36 -76.26 52.09
C THR A 49 98.63 -75.54 52.56
N THR A 50 98.51 -74.28 52.98
CA THR A 50 99.60 -73.53 53.62
C THR A 50 99.99 -74.14 54.99
N ARG A 51 99.03 -74.74 55.71
CA ARG A 51 99.30 -75.52 56.94
C ARG A 51 100.09 -76.78 56.64
N GLU A 52 99.90 -77.41 55.49
CA GLU A 52 100.62 -78.61 55.06
C GLU A 52 102.04 -78.30 54.59
N PHE A 53 102.26 -77.14 53.96
CA PHE A 53 103.58 -76.60 53.62
C PHE A 53 104.49 -76.49 54.86
N LYS A 54 103.94 -76.38 56.08
CA LYS A 54 104.69 -76.44 57.35
C LYS A 54 105.47 -77.75 57.60
N LYS A 55 105.27 -78.83 56.83
CA LYS A 55 105.90 -80.16 57.08
C LYS A 55 107.29 -80.43 56.46
N ILE A 56 107.73 -79.65 55.49
CA ILE A 56 109.09 -79.65 54.85
C ILE A 56 110.23 -79.18 55.82
N SER A 57 111.53 -79.40 55.51
CA SER A 57 112.69 -79.20 56.39
C SER A 57 113.00 -77.74 56.81
N THR A 58 113.84 -77.61 57.83
CA THR A 58 113.74 -76.56 58.84
C THR A 58 114.53 -75.27 58.53
N GLU A 59 115.70 -75.35 57.89
CA GLU A 59 116.61 -74.20 57.74
C GLU A 59 116.07 -73.07 56.85
N GLU A 60 115.45 -73.40 55.71
CA GLU A 60 114.97 -72.40 54.74
C GLU A 60 113.60 -71.82 55.09
N LYS A 61 112.73 -72.63 55.71
CA LYS A 61 111.45 -72.15 56.23
C LYS A 61 111.61 -71.13 57.33
N LEU A 62 112.61 -71.32 58.19
CA LEU A 62 112.74 -70.55 59.41
C LEU A 62 112.98 -69.06 59.15
N ARG A 63 113.59 -68.67 58.03
CA ARG A 63 114.05 -67.28 57.85
C ARG A 63 113.05 -66.31 57.23
N GLY A 64 112.04 -66.76 56.49
CA GLY A 64 111.16 -65.86 55.71
C GLY A 64 109.66 -66.19 55.70
N ILE A 65 109.27 -67.35 56.23
CA ILE A 65 107.90 -67.86 56.09
C ILE A 65 106.85 -67.03 56.85
N GLY A 66 107.23 -66.44 57.98
CA GLY A 66 106.30 -65.67 58.83
C GLY A 66 105.85 -64.36 58.18
N ALA A 67 106.78 -63.64 57.53
CA ALA A 67 106.46 -62.40 56.83
C ALA A 67 105.65 -62.66 55.55
N LEU A 68 106.03 -63.69 54.79
CA LEU A 68 105.34 -64.08 53.55
C LEU A 68 103.91 -64.57 53.82
N LEU A 69 103.71 -65.39 54.85
CA LEU A 69 102.39 -65.89 55.21
C LEU A 69 101.46 -64.76 55.66
N LYS A 70 102.01 -63.74 56.32
CA LYS A 70 101.26 -62.55 56.74
C LYS A 70 100.85 -61.68 55.55
N THR A 71 101.70 -61.51 54.53
CA THR A 71 101.33 -60.77 53.30
C THR A 71 100.33 -61.54 52.45
N TYR A 72 100.46 -62.86 52.31
CA TYR A 72 99.44 -63.69 51.66
C TYR A 72 98.09 -63.59 52.38
N GLN A 73 98.10 -63.67 53.71
CA GLN A 73 96.88 -63.56 54.48
C GLN A 73 96.23 -62.18 54.31
N GLN A 74 97.01 -61.10 54.40
CA GLN A 74 96.52 -59.74 54.20
C GLN A 74 95.96 -59.52 52.78
N GLU A 75 96.60 -60.07 51.75
CA GLU A 75 96.12 -59.94 50.37
C GLU A 75 94.85 -60.76 50.13
N ILE A 76 94.78 -61.99 50.63
CA ILE A 76 93.58 -62.83 50.58
C ILE A 76 92.43 -62.16 51.36
N ASP A 77 92.72 -61.58 52.53
CA ASP A 77 91.76 -60.81 53.33
C ASP A 77 91.23 -59.59 52.58
N ARG A 78 92.12 -58.79 52.00
CA ARG A 78 91.76 -57.62 51.20
C ARG A 78 90.94 -58.01 49.98
N LEU A 79 91.33 -59.06 49.26
CA LEU A 79 90.58 -59.58 48.12
C LEU A 79 89.18 -60.05 48.54
N THR A 80 89.07 -60.81 49.64
CA THR A 80 87.78 -61.26 50.18
C THR A 80 86.89 -60.08 50.57
N GLN A 81 87.47 -59.06 51.22
CA GLN A 81 86.72 -57.90 51.68
C GLN A 81 86.25 -57.04 50.49
N ARG A 82 87.08 -56.91 49.45
CA ARG A 82 86.72 -56.22 48.21
C ARG A 82 85.61 -56.96 47.45
N CYS A 83 85.71 -58.29 47.32
CA CYS A 83 84.66 -59.14 46.73
C CYS A 83 83.35 -59.00 47.51
N LYS A 84 83.37 -59.19 48.83
CA LYS A 84 82.17 -58.99 49.67
C LYS A 84 81.58 -57.60 49.53
N GLY A 85 82.41 -56.56 49.45
CA GLY A 85 81.97 -55.19 49.24
C GLY A 85 81.26 -55.00 47.89
N SER A 86 81.85 -55.50 46.79
CA SER A 86 81.25 -55.41 45.46
C SER A 86 79.98 -56.26 45.32
N GLU A 87 79.98 -57.48 45.87
CA GLU A 87 78.82 -58.38 45.84
C GLU A 87 77.68 -57.81 46.70
N SER A 88 77.99 -57.29 47.89
CA SER A 88 77.00 -56.64 48.75
C SER A 88 76.42 -55.39 48.08
N ALA A 89 77.24 -54.58 47.42
CA ALA A 89 76.77 -53.40 46.69
C ALA A 89 75.87 -53.79 45.51
N PHE A 90 76.26 -54.81 44.73
CA PHE A 90 75.44 -55.34 43.64
C PHE A 90 74.10 -55.88 44.16
N LEU A 91 74.11 -56.77 45.16
CA LEU A 91 72.89 -57.35 45.72
C LEU A 91 71.97 -56.29 46.33
N THR A 92 72.51 -55.22 46.92
CA THR A 92 71.69 -54.10 47.45
C THR A 92 70.97 -53.35 46.33
N LEU A 93 71.67 -53.04 45.22
CA LEU A 93 71.05 -52.38 44.07
C LEU A 93 70.03 -53.30 43.38
N TYR A 94 70.40 -54.55 43.17
CA TYR A 94 69.55 -55.57 42.57
C TYR A 94 68.26 -55.79 43.36
N THR A 95 68.35 -56.00 44.68
CA THR A 95 67.16 -56.16 45.53
C THR A 95 66.24 -54.96 45.49
N SER A 96 66.79 -53.75 45.35
CA SER A 96 65.98 -52.54 45.16
C SER A 96 65.26 -52.52 43.80
N LEU A 97 65.92 -52.99 42.73
CA LEU A 97 65.40 -52.97 41.36
C LEU A 97 64.42 -54.10 41.04
N GLN A 98 64.61 -55.30 41.62
CA GLN A 98 63.74 -56.47 41.38
C GLN A 98 62.32 -56.26 41.91
N HIS A 99 62.15 -55.43 42.94
CA HIS A 99 60.86 -55.20 43.60
C HIS A 99 60.07 -54.02 43.01
N LEU A 100 60.64 -53.27 42.07
CA LEU A 100 59.90 -52.20 41.39
C LEU A 100 58.82 -52.82 40.48
N VAL A 101 57.81 -52.07 40.09
CA VAL A 101 56.86 -52.49 39.04
C VAL A 101 57.27 -51.82 37.74
N ASP A 102 57.04 -52.47 36.60
CA ASP A 102 57.26 -51.85 35.29
C ASP A 102 56.36 -50.60 35.13
N PRO A 103 56.93 -49.40 34.94
CA PRO A 103 56.15 -48.16 34.80
C PRO A 103 55.37 -48.09 33.48
N CYS A 104 55.68 -48.91 32.47
CA CYS A 104 55.06 -48.81 31.14
C CYS A 104 53.53 -48.95 31.20
N ILE A 105 53.03 -49.93 31.96
CA ILE A 105 51.59 -50.20 32.11
C ILE A 105 50.86 -48.99 32.72
N GLY A 106 51.47 -48.36 33.74
CA GLY A 106 50.88 -47.18 34.38
C GLY A 106 50.83 -45.97 33.45
N LEU A 107 51.89 -45.78 32.65
CA LEU A 107 51.99 -44.69 31.68
C LEU A 107 51.03 -44.86 30.51
N GLU A 108 50.89 -46.07 29.96
CA GLU A 108 49.91 -46.36 28.90
C GLU A 108 48.48 -46.05 29.32
N ASN A 109 48.09 -46.48 30.52
CA ASN A 109 46.77 -46.18 31.08
C ASN A 109 46.56 -44.68 31.29
N ALA A 110 47.57 -43.97 31.80
CA ALA A 110 47.49 -42.52 32.01
C ALA A 110 47.34 -41.74 30.69
N ILE A 111 48.05 -42.16 29.63
CA ILE A 111 47.94 -41.57 28.30
C ILE A 111 46.53 -41.81 27.73
N GLN A 112 46.02 -43.05 27.81
CA GLN A 112 44.66 -43.38 27.33
C GLN A 112 43.57 -42.59 28.08
N GLU A 113 43.67 -42.49 29.40
CA GLU A 113 42.72 -41.72 30.22
C GLU A 113 42.75 -40.23 29.86
N SER A 114 43.95 -39.67 29.66
CA SER A 114 44.12 -38.28 29.22
C SER A 114 43.50 -38.04 27.85
N GLN A 115 43.63 -38.97 26.91
CA GLN A 115 43.04 -38.86 25.58
C GLN A 115 41.49 -38.93 25.66
N LYS A 116 40.94 -39.86 26.44
CA LYS A 116 39.48 -39.98 26.66
C LYS A 116 38.90 -38.71 27.29
N SER A 117 39.56 -38.19 28.34
CA SER A 117 39.16 -36.94 29.00
C SER A 117 39.11 -35.76 28.03
N SER A 118 40.07 -35.68 27.09
CA SER A 118 40.04 -34.65 26.05
C SER A 118 38.86 -34.76 25.07
N GLY A 119 38.34 -35.97 24.85
CA GLY A 119 37.15 -36.22 24.03
C GLY A 119 35.84 -35.81 24.71
N VAL A 120 35.76 -35.97 26.04
CA VAL A 120 34.58 -35.60 26.84
C VAL A 120 34.29 -34.10 26.73
N GLY A 121 35.30 -33.24 26.86
CA GLY A 121 35.09 -31.79 26.74
C GLY A 121 34.58 -31.34 25.37
N LYS A 122 34.98 -32.03 24.29
CA LYS A 122 34.45 -31.76 22.93
C LYS A 122 32.97 -32.14 22.82
N LEU A 123 32.62 -33.32 23.35
CA LEU A 123 31.23 -33.79 23.36
C LEU A 123 30.33 -32.93 24.25
N GLU A 124 30.84 -32.44 25.39
CA GLU A 124 30.11 -31.50 26.26
C GLU A 124 29.83 -30.16 25.55
N LEU A 125 30.84 -29.62 24.85
CA LEU A 125 30.68 -28.39 24.08
C LEU A 125 29.68 -28.56 22.94
N GLU A 126 29.74 -29.69 22.21
CA GLU A 126 28.78 -30.02 21.16
C GLU A 126 27.35 -30.17 21.74
N ASN A 127 27.20 -30.84 22.88
CA ASN A 127 25.92 -31.00 23.56
C ASN A 127 25.34 -29.64 23.99
N GLN A 128 26.18 -28.75 24.51
CA GLN A 128 25.78 -27.38 24.85
C GLN A 128 25.34 -26.60 23.62
N ASN A 129 26.09 -26.69 22.52
CA ASN A 129 25.76 -26.02 21.26
C ASN A 129 24.43 -26.53 20.68
N LEU A 130 24.20 -27.85 20.69
CA LEU A 130 22.95 -28.46 20.23
C LEU A 130 21.77 -28.03 21.11
N ARG A 131 21.95 -27.93 22.43
CA ARG A 131 20.92 -27.41 23.35
C ARG A 131 20.58 -25.95 23.05
N SER A 132 21.57 -25.10 22.80
CA SER A 132 21.36 -23.70 22.42
C SER A 132 20.57 -23.59 21.11
N GLN A 133 20.92 -24.37 20.09
CA GLN A 133 20.19 -24.40 18.81
C GLN A 133 18.74 -24.86 18.98
N VAL A 134 18.49 -25.87 19.83
CA VAL A 134 17.12 -26.32 20.13
C VAL A 134 16.33 -25.22 20.84
N GLU A 135 16.94 -24.47 21.76
CA GLU A 135 16.27 -23.36 22.43
C GLU A 135 15.94 -22.22 21.46
N GLU A 136 16.85 -21.92 20.53
CA GLU A 136 16.66 -20.93 19.46
C GLU A 136 15.50 -21.33 18.53
N PHE A 137 15.49 -22.57 18.02
CA PHE A 137 14.38 -23.07 17.21
C PHE A 137 13.05 -23.08 17.98
N GLN A 138 13.06 -23.35 19.28
CA GLN A 138 11.85 -23.25 20.11
C GLN A 138 11.35 -21.80 20.25
N LYS A 139 12.24 -20.80 20.28
CA LYS A 139 11.87 -19.38 20.29
C LYS A 139 11.27 -18.98 18.94
N GLU A 140 11.94 -19.32 17.84
CA GLU A 140 11.44 -19.08 16.48
C GLU A 140 10.06 -19.72 16.27
N PHE A 141 9.87 -20.97 16.73
CA PHE A 141 8.59 -21.66 16.59
C PHE A 141 7.46 -20.96 17.36
N LYS A 142 7.75 -20.42 18.56
CA LYS A 142 6.76 -19.63 19.32
C LYS A 142 6.43 -18.33 18.61
N GLU A 143 7.42 -17.67 18.01
CA GLU A 143 7.22 -16.44 17.25
C GLU A 143 6.38 -16.68 16.00
N ILE A 144 6.69 -17.71 15.21
CA ILE A 144 5.91 -18.12 14.04
C ILE A 144 4.46 -18.43 14.44
N LYS A 145 4.25 -19.14 15.56
CA LYS A 145 2.90 -19.43 16.07
C LYS A 145 2.14 -18.15 16.45
N ASN A 146 2.81 -17.15 16.99
CA ASN A 146 2.20 -15.85 17.30
C ASN A 146 1.88 -15.04 16.03
N GLN A 147 2.76 -15.10 15.03
CA GLN A 147 2.51 -14.52 13.71
C GLN A 147 1.29 -15.18 13.05
N GLU A 148 1.12 -16.50 13.15
CA GLU A 148 -0.05 -17.22 12.62
C GLU A 148 -1.37 -16.73 13.23
N VAL A 149 -1.40 -16.45 14.54
CA VAL A 149 -2.57 -15.84 15.21
C VAL A 149 -2.85 -14.43 14.67
N THR A 150 -1.80 -13.67 14.39
CA THR A 150 -1.92 -12.31 13.85
C THR A 150 -2.44 -12.34 12.41
N ILE A 151 -1.94 -13.26 11.58
CA ILE A 151 -2.41 -13.47 10.22
C ILE A 151 -3.89 -13.84 10.22
N ARG A 152 -4.32 -14.81 11.04
CA ARG A 152 -5.76 -15.16 11.14
C ARG A 152 -6.64 -13.98 11.54
N ARG A 153 -6.20 -13.14 12.49
CA ARG A 153 -6.94 -11.92 12.87
C ARG A 153 -7.01 -10.90 11.73
N LEU A 154 -5.97 -10.80 10.91
CA LEU A 154 -5.96 -9.91 9.74
C LEU A 154 -6.86 -10.47 8.63
N GLU A 155 -6.82 -11.78 8.38
CA GLU A 155 -7.72 -12.46 7.44
C GLU A 155 -9.19 -12.30 7.84
N ASP A 156 -9.52 -12.47 9.12
CA ASP A 156 -10.88 -12.24 9.64
C ASP A 156 -11.32 -10.78 9.43
N LYS A 157 -10.43 -9.80 9.70
CA LYS A 157 -10.72 -8.38 9.42
C LYS A 157 -10.93 -8.11 7.94
N VAL A 158 -10.13 -8.69 7.05
CA VAL A 158 -10.29 -8.53 5.60
C VAL A 158 -11.65 -9.09 5.18
N LYS A 159 -12.01 -10.28 5.68
CA LYS A 159 -13.31 -10.89 5.41
C LYS A 159 -14.48 -10.05 5.93
N ASP A 160 -14.35 -9.46 7.12
CA ASP A 160 -15.34 -8.53 7.66
C ASP A 160 -15.46 -7.26 6.81
N TYR A 161 -14.34 -6.72 6.31
CA TYR A 161 -14.38 -5.58 5.39
C TYR A 161 -15.01 -5.93 4.05
N GLU A 162 -14.68 -7.09 3.47
CA GLU A 162 -15.26 -7.57 2.22
C GLU A 162 -16.77 -7.80 2.35
N THR A 163 -17.21 -8.45 3.43
CA THR A 163 -18.64 -8.68 3.69
C THR A 163 -19.39 -7.37 3.93
N ASN A 164 -18.80 -6.41 4.67
CA ASN A 164 -19.39 -5.09 4.87
C ASN A 164 -19.45 -4.28 3.57
N MET A 165 -18.41 -4.31 2.74
CA MET A 165 -18.40 -3.62 1.44
C MET A 165 -19.41 -4.25 0.47
N ASN A 166 -19.49 -5.58 0.40
CA ASN A 166 -20.48 -6.27 -0.42
C ASN A 166 -21.90 -5.93 0.05
N SER A 167 -22.16 -5.95 1.35
CA SER A 167 -23.45 -5.53 1.93
C SER A 167 -23.79 -4.08 1.59
N LEU A 168 -22.82 -3.16 1.66
CA LEU A 168 -23.02 -1.76 1.27
C LEU A 168 -23.36 -1.61 -0.21
N VAL A 169 -22.63 -2.33 -1.09
CA VAL A 169 -22.89 -2.33 -2.52
C VAL A 169 -24.25 -2.93 -2.84
N ASP A 170 -24.62 -4.05 -2.21
CA ASP A 170 -25.92 -4.68 -2.38
C ASP A 170 -27.05 -3.74 -1.94
N ASN A 171 -26.91 -3.07 -0.80
CA ASN A 171 -27.88 -2.07 -0.32
C ASN A 171 -28.00 -0.89 -1.29
N GLN A 172 -26.89 -0.35 -1.78
CA GLN A 172 -26.90 0.72 -2.77
C GLN A 172 -27.51 0.28 -4.11
N MET A 173 -27.27 -0.96 -4.53
CA MET A 173 -27.84 -1.53 -5.74
C MET A 173 -29.36 -1.71 -5.61
N ILE A 174 -29.82 -2.18 -4.44
CA ILE A 174 -31.26 -2.26 -4.12
C ILE A 174 -31.87 -0.87 -4.16
N GLU A 175 -31.29 0.12 -3.46
CA GLU A 175 -31.80 1.49 -3.42
C GLU A 175 -31.86 2.13 -4.81
N LEU A 176 -30.81 1.97 -5.63
CA LEU A 176 -30.79 2.46 -6.99
C LEU A 176 -31.86 1.76 -7.86
N SER A 177 -32.02 0.45 -7.70
CA SER A 177 -33.03 -0.32 -8.43
C SER A 177 -34.45 0.09 -8.04
N GLU A 178 -34.69 0.37 -6.76
CA GLU A 178 -35.97 0.89 -6.27
C GLU A 178 -36.23 2.31 -6.79
N ASN A 179 -35.25 3.21 -6.73
CA ASN A 179 -35.37 4.57 -7.28
C ASN A 179 -35.70 4.55 -8.78
N ILE A 180 -34.98 3.73 -9.57
CA ILE A 180 -35.26 3.57 -11.00
C ILE A 180 -36.67 3.01 -11.22
N ARG A 181 -37.11 2.04 -10.41
CA ARG A 181 -38.47 1.49 -10.49
C ARG A 181 -39.51 2.56 -10.18
N GLU A 182 -39.28 3.39 -9.17
CA GLU A 182 -40.18 4.49 -8.80
C GLU A 182 -40.25 5.57 -9.88
N GLU A 183 -39.11 6.00 -10.45
CA GLU A 183 -39.08 6.94 -11.58
C GLU A 183 -39.81 6.40 -12.81
N HIS A 184 -39.59 5.12 -13.14
CA HIS A 184 -40.32 4.47 -14.23
C HIS A 184 -41.82 4.40 -13.93
N GLN A 185 -42.21 4.07 -12.70
CA GLN A 185 -43.61 4.02 -12.31
C GLN A 185 -44.27 5.41 -12.42
N LEU A 186 -43.59 6.46 -11.96
CA LEU A 186 -44.05 7.85 -12.07
C LEU A 186 -44.18 8.29 -13.54
N THR A 187 -43.20 7.93 -14.36
CA THR A 187 -43.22 8.21 -15.81
C THR A 187 -44.39 7.49 -16.48
N ILE A 188 -44.67 6.23 -16.12
CA ILE A 188 -45.83 5.49 -16.63
C ILE A 188 -47.14 6.16 -16.21
N THR A 189 -47.27 6.59 -14.95
CA THR A 189 -48.50 7.26 -14.48
C THR A 189 -48.73 8.60 -15.18
N THR A 190 -47.70 9.42 -15.33
CA THR A 190 -47.80 10.72 -16.01
C THR A 190 -48.11 10.56 -17.50
N LEU A 191 -47.52 9.56 -18.17
CA LEU A 191 -47.85 9.23 -19.56
C LEU A 191 -49.29 8.74 -19.70
N LYS A 192 -49.78 7.90 -18.76
CA LYS A 192 -51.18 7.45 -18.75
C LYS A 192 -52.16 8.60 -18.54
N GLU A 193 -51.90 9.50 -17.60
CA GLU A 193 -52.72 10.70 -17.37
C GLU A 193 -52.73 11.62 -18.61
N ARG A 194 -51.58 11.75 -19.30
CA ARG A 194 -51.49 12.50 -20.55
C ARG A 194 -52.29 11.83 -21.67
N GLU A 195 -52.22 10.50 -21.79
CA GLU A 195 -52.99 9.72 -22.76
C GLU A 195 -54.50 9.86 -22.50
N GLU A 196 -54.93 9.78 -21.24
CA GLU A 196 -56.33 9.99 -20.84
C GLU A 196 -56.81 11.41 -21.17
N ASN A 197 -55.99 12.43 -20.89
CA ASN A 197 -56.33 13.81 -21.26
C ASN A 197 -56.42 14.00 -22.78
N LEU A 198 -55.49 13.43 -23.55
CA LEU A 198 -55.51 13.51 -25.02
C LEU A 198 -56.71 12.78 -25.61
N THR A 199 -57.04 11.59 -25.08
CA THR A 199 -58.23 10.84 -25.51
C THR A 199 -59.51 11.61 -25.17
N HIS A 200 -59.57 12.28 -24.01
CA HIS A 200 -60.70 13.14 -23.66
C HIS A 200 -60.83 14.34 -24.62
N GLN A 201 -59.74 15.04 -24.94
CA GLN A 201 -59.75 16.14 -25.92
C GLN A 201 -60.14 15.65 -27.32
N LEU A 202 -59.66 14.47 -27.72
CA LEU A 202 -60.01 13.85 -28.99
C LEU A 202 -61.50 13.53 -29.04
N GLU A 203 -62.07 13.00 -27.96
CA GLU A 203 -63.50 12.72 -27.86
C GLU A 203 -64.34 14.01 -27.88
N GLN A 204 -63.90 15.05 -27.17
CA GLN A 204 -64.54 16.37 -27.20
C GLN A 204 -64.53 16.96 -28.62
N THR A 205 -63.38 17.01 -29.29
CA THR A 205 -63.26 17.54 -30.66
C THR A 205 -64.05 16.72 -31.68
N LYS A 206 -64.11 15.39 -31.53
CA LYS A 206 -65.01 14.53 -32.31
C LYS A 206 -66.48 14.89 -32.08
N SER A 207 -66.91 15.07 -30.84
CA SER A 207 -68.29 15.43 -30.52
C SER A 207 -68.67 16.81 -31.08
N GLU A 208 -67.75 17.77 -31.03
CA GLU A 208 -67.91 19.10 -31.63
C GLU A 208 -67.99 19.02 -33.15
N LEU A 209 -67.14 18.20 -33.78
CA LEU A 209 -67.18 17.96 -35.22
C LEU A 209 -68.52 17.35 -35.65
N VAL A 210 -68.99 16.32 -34.93
CA VAL A 210 -70.32 15.71 -35.18
C VAL A 210 -71.42 16.76 -35.03
N ARG A 211 -71.37 17.61 -33.99
CA ARG A 211 -72.33 18.70 -33.81
C ARG A 211 -72.29 19.69 -34.97
N ALA A 212 -71.11 20.09 -35.42
CA ALA A 212 -70.94 21.01 -36.54
C ALA A 212 -71.44 20.41 -37.86
N VAL A 213 -71.16 19.12 -38.12
CA VAL A 213 -71.68 18.38 -39.28
C VAL A 213 -73.21 18.35 -39.25
N ASN A 214 -73.82 18.00 -38.11
CA ASN A 214 -75.28 17.97 -37.96
C ASN A 214 -75.90 19.37 -38.14
N GLN A 215 -75.28 20.42 -37.61
CA GLN A 215 -75.72 21.81 -37.81
C GLN A 215 -75.62 22.24 -39.28
N ASN A 216 -74.54 21.85 -39.96
CA ASN A 216 -74.37 22.12 -41.38
C ASN A 216 -75.43 21.39 -42.22
N GLU A 217 -75.72 20.12 -41.91
CA GLU A 217 -76.81 19.36 -42.55
C GLU A 217 -78.17 20.00 -42.31
N GLN A 218 -78.47 20.46 -41.08
CA GLN A 218 -79.70 21.20 -40.78
C GLN A 218 -79.79 22.51 -41.58
N THR A 219 -78.70 23.27 -41.66
CA THR A 219 -78.66 24.53 -42.42
C THR A 219 -78.82 24.27 -43.92
N GLN A 220 -78.18 23.23 -44.45
CA GLN A 220 -78.33 22.81 -45.83
C GLN A 220 -79.78 22.39 -46.14
N ASN A 221 -80.43 21.67 -45.24
CA ASN A 221 -81.85 21.32 -45.36
C ASN A 221 -82.74 22.56 -45.34
N GLN A 222 -82.48 23.53 -44.46
CA GLN A 222 -83.20 24.82 -44.44
C GLN A 222 -83.05 25.56 -45.77
N ILE A 223 -81.83 25.68 -46.29
CA ILE A 223 -81.56 26.30 -47.60
C ILE A 223 -82.31 25.57 -48.71
N MET A 224 -82.33 24.23 -48.70
CA MET A 224 -83.10 23.46 -49.69
C MET A 224 -84.60 23.73 -49.59
N THR A 225 -85.17 23.78 -48.38
CA THR A 225 -86.60 24.09 -48.19
C THR A 225 -86.94 25.52 -48.61
N GLU A 226 -86.12 26.51 -48.26
CA GLU A 226 -86.31 27.89 -48.70
C GLU A 226 -86.17 28.01 -50.21
N LYS A 227 -85.19 27.34 -50.80
CA LYS A 227 -85.00 27.30 -52.26
C LYS A 227 -86.23 26.71 -52.95
N ALA A 228 -86.76 25.58 -52.47
CA ALA A 228 -87.98 24.98 -53.01
C ALA A 228 -89.18 25.94 -52.90
N TYR A 229 -89.33 26.63 -51.75
CA TYR A 229 -90.37 27.65 -51.56
C TYR A 229 -90.22 28.85 -52.52
N PHE A 230 -88.99 29.32 -52.76
CA PHE A 230 -88.74 30.39 -53.72
C PHE A 230 -88.95 29.95 -55.16
N GLU A 231 -88.60 28.71 -55.52
CA GLU A 231 -88.89 28.11 -56.83
C GLU A 231 -90.41 28.01 -57.06
N GLU A 232 -91.18 27.53 -56.07
CA GLU A 232 -92.66 27.51 -56.14
C GLU A 232 -93.24 28.92 -56.31
N LYS A 233 -92.73 29.91 -55.56
CA LYS A 233 -93.16 31.31 -55.69
C LYS A 233 -92.79 31.91 -57.04
N LEU A 234 -91.63 31.54 -57.59
CA LEU A 234 -91.18 32.00 -58.90
C LEU A 234 -92.06 31.41 -60.01
N GLU A 235 -92.37 30.11 -59.94
CA GLU A 235 -93.30 29.44 -60.85
C GLU A 235 -94.69 30.08 -60.79
N ALA A 236 -95.26 30.27 -59.58
CA ALA A 236 -96.54 30.95 -59.42
C ALA A 236 -96.54 32.38 -59.97
N LYS A 237 -95.41 33.12 -59.86
CA LYS A 237 -95.26 34.45 -60.45
C LYS A 237 -95.12 34.40 -61.97
N GLN A 238 -94.49 33.35 -62.50
CA GLN A 238 -94.38 33.13 -63.93
C GLN A 238 -95.73 32.77 -64.54
N ASP A 239 -96.55 31.95 -63.87
CA ASP A 239 -97.93 31.67 -64.26
C ASP A 239 -98.80 32.93 -64.23
N GLU A 240 -98.65 33.80 -63.22
CA GLU A 240 -99.36 35.09 -63.16
C GLU A 240 -98.93 36.02 -64.31
N LEU A 241 -97.64 36.02 -64.67
CA LEU A 241 -97.13 36.76 -65.83
C LEU A 241 -97.64 36.18 -67.15
N GLU A 242 -97.72 34.86 -67.30
CA GLU A 242 -98.28 34.20 -68.47
C GLU A 242 -99.77 34.52 -68.59
N TYR A 243 -100.53 34.46 -67.50
CA TYR A 243 -101.92 34.88 -67.46
C TYR A 243 -102.11 36.35 -67.84
N MET A 244 -101.29 37.27 -67.29
CA MET A 244 -101.32 38.67 -67.67
C MET A 244 -100.88 38.89 -69.12
N ALA A 245 -99.91 38.12 -69.63
CA ALA A 245 -99.49 38.16 -71.03
C ALA A 245 -100.62 37.69 -71.95
N ASP A 246 -101.35 36.64 -71.58
CA ASP A 246 -102.54 36.16 -72.28
C ASP A 246 -103.68 37.18 -72.24
N GLU A 247 -103.90 37.84 -71.11
CA GLU A 247 -104.89 38.92 -70.98
C GLU A 247 -104.47 40.13 -71.82
N ILE A 248 -103.17 40.47 -71.87
CA ILE A 248 -102.62 41.48 -72.78
C ILE A 248 -102.79 41.05 -74.24
N ASN A 249 -102.53 39.79 -74.59
CA ASN A 249 -102.70 39.25 -75.93
C ASN A 249 -104.17 39.28 -76.35
N ARG A 250 -105.09 38.97 -75.43
CA ARG A 250 -106.54 39.07 -75.62
C ARG A 250 -106.97 40.52 -75.79
N ALA A 251 -106.54 41.40 -74.89
CA ALA A 251 -106.83 42.83 -74.93
C ALA A 251 -106.22 43.49 -76.17
N THR A 252 -105.03 43.09 -76.62
CA THR A 252 -104.42 43.58 -77.87
C THR A 252 -105.13 43.01 -79.09
N ALA A 253 -105.54 41.74 -79.10
CA ALA A 253 -106.39 41.19 -80.17
C ALA A 253 -107.75 41.89 -80.23
N GLU A 254 -108.34 42.20 -79.08
CA GLU A 254 -109.55 43.01 -78.97
C GLU A 254 -109.29 44.46 -79.39
N ASN A 255 -108.15 45.06 -79.02
CA ASN A 255 -107.76 46.39 -79.46
C ASN A 255 -107.52 46.43 -80.96
N GLU A 256 -106.93 45.40 -81.56
CA GLU A 256 -106.76 45.27 -83.01
C GLU A 256 -108.10 45.01 -83.71
N ARG A 257 -109.02 44.25 -83.09
CA ARG A 257 -110.40 44.14 -83.56
C ARG A 257 -111.11 45.49 -83.51
N LEU A 258 -111.02 46.19 -82.38
CA LEU A 258 -111.53 47.53 -82.18
C LEU A 258 -110.84 48.51 -83.11
N LYS A 259 -109.55 48.39 -83.45
CA LYS A 259 -108.88 49.25 -84.45
C LYS A 259 -109.30 48.90 -85.87
N ARG A 260 -109.63 47.64 -86.18
CA ARG A 260 -110.27 47.28 -87.46
C ARG A 260 -111.70 47.80 -87.54
N ASP A 261 -112.45 47.70 -86.45
CA ASP A 261 -113.82 48.22 -86.33
C ASP A 261 -113.82 49.75 -86.24
N LEU A 262 -112.82 50.37 -85.64
CA LEU A 262 -112.53 51.80 -85.62
C LEU A 262 -111.82 52.21 -86.91
N GLY A 263 -111.29 51.30 -87.71
CA GLY A 263 -110.81 51.50 -89.07
C GLY A 263 -111.95 51.45 -90.09
N ARG A 264 -112.97 50.61 -89.84
CA ARG A 264 -114.28 50.66 -90.48
C ARG A 264 -115.02 51.92 -90.05
N ALA A 265 -115.10 52.19 -88.76
CA ALA A 265 -115.70 53.39 -88.23
C ALA A 265 -114.88 54.64 -88.56
N ARG A 266 -113.54 54.62 -88.73
CA ARG A 266 -112.74 55.73 -89.29
C ARG A 266 -112.81 55.79 -90.80
N LYS A 267 -113.22 54.75 -91.53
CA LYS A 267 -113.70 54.92 -92.90
C LYS A 267 -115.07 55.60 -92.91
N GLU A 268 -115.90 55.40 -91.88
CA GLU A 268 -117.19 56.07 -91.65
C GLU A 268 -117.06 57.44 -90.90
N LEU A 269 -115.93 57.71 -90.24
CA LEU A 269 -115.64 58.86 -89.37
C LEU A 269 -114.45 59.70 -89.90
N ASN A 270 -113.72 59.26 -90.94
CA ASN A 270 -112.95 60.18 -91.80
C ASN A 270 -113.87 61.03 -92.68
N ASP A 271 -115.16 60.67 -92.79
CA ASP A 271 -116.22 61.57 -93.24
C ASP A 271 -116.71 62.50 -92.11
N ILE A 272 -116.39 62.22 -90.85
CA ILE A 272 -116.87 63.00 -89.70
C ILE A 272 -115.74 63.19 -88.66
N SER A 273 -114.82 64.09 -89.02
CA SER A 273 -114.13 64.97 -88.07
C SER A 273 -112.95 64.42 -87.23
N LYS A 274 -111.88 65.22 -87.26
CA LYS A 274 -110.54 65.10 -86.65
C LYS A 274 -110.49 65.69 -85.22
N GLY A 275 -109.64 65.08 -84.37
CA GLY A 275 -108.86 65.75 -83.30
C GLY A 275 -109.50 65.79 -81.90
N VAL A 276 -108.83 65.73 -80.73
CA VAL A 276 -107.43 65.87 -80.23
C VAL A 276 -107.45 65.28 -78.78
N LYS A 277 -106.58 64.35 -78.33
CA LYS A 277 -105.19 64.43 -77.81
C LYS A 277 -104.97 65.17 -76.45
N GLY A 278 -104.21 64.50 -75.54
CA GLY A 278 -103.33 65.08 -74.50
C GLY A 278 -103.82 64.89 -73.05
N GLU A 279 -103.23 64.01 -72.21
CA GLU A 279 -101.94 64.07 -71.45
C GLU A 279 -102.01 65.01 -70.22
N LYS A 280 -101.91 64.58 -68.94
CA LYS A 280 -100.82 63.89 -68.18
C LYS A 280 -99.46 64.60 -68.34
N ASP A 281 -98.62 64.89 -67.35
CA ASP A 281 -98.42 64.44 -65.97
C ASP A 281 -97.59 65.52 -65.23
N SER A 282 -97.93 65.83 -63.98
CA SER A 282 -97.13 66.74 -63.12
C SER A 282 -96.70 66.08 -61.79
N HIS A 283 -97.29 64.95 -61.40
CA HIS A 283 -97.03 64.29 -60.10
C HIS A 283 -95.90 63.25 -60.13
N GLN A 284 -95.57 62.67 -61.29
CA GLN A 284 -94.51 61.66 -61.39
C GLN A 284 -93.09 62.24 -61.28
N ILE A 285 -92.92 63.52 -61.65
CA ILE A 285 -91.62 64.20 -61.63
C ILE A 285 -91.14 64.41 -60.19
N SER A 286 -92.02 64.83 -59.28
CA SER A 286 -91.65 65.10 -57.89
C SER A 286 -91.27 63.84 -57.08
N GLN A 287 -91.87 62.69 -57.40
CA GLN A 287 -91.52 61.42 -56.74
C GLN A 287 -90.15 60.87 -57.16
N LEU A 288 -89.68 61.22 -58.37
CA LEU A 288 -88.36 60.81 -58.86
C LEU A 288 -87.25 61.67 -58.23
N GLU A 289 -87.50 62.96 -57.99
CA GLU A 289 -86.53 63.86 -57.35
C GLU A 289 -86.19 63.43 -55.91
N ILE A 290 -87.18 63.00 -55.11
CA ILE A 290 -86.94 62.55 -53.72
C ILE A 290 -86.13 61.24 -53.68
N LYS A 291 -86.33 60.33 -54.64
CA LYS A 291 -85.55 59.09 -54.71
C LYS A 291 -84.11 59.35 -55.14
N LEU A 292 -83.89 60.37 -55.96
CA LEU A 292 -82.56 60.77 -56.41
C LEU A 292 -81.71 61.25 -55.21
N THR A 293 -82.26 62.15 -54.39
CA THR A 293 -81.53 62.71 -53.23
C THR A 293 -81.21 61.64 -52.18
N GLN A 294 -82.11 60.68 -51.95
CA GLN A 294 -81.84 59.55 -51.06
C GLN A 294 -80.67 58.68 -51.56
N ARG A 295 -80.60 58.42 -52.88
CA ARG A 295 -79.51 57.65 -53.48
C ARG A 295 -78.18 58.40 -53.47
N GLU A 296 -78.22 59.72 -53.60
CA GLU A 296 -77.02 60.58 -53.46
C GLU A 296 -76.46 60.51 -52.04
N MET A 297 -77.30 60.54 -51.00
CA MET A 297 -76.85 60.38 -49.61
C MET A 297 -76.23 59.01 -49.34
N GLU A 298 -76.86 57.92 -49.77
CA GLU A 298 -76.30 56.56 -49.63
C GLU A 298 -74.93 56.43 -50.34
N MET A 299 -74.78 57.06 -51.51
CA MET A 299 -73.52 57.07 -52.25
C MET A 299 -72.40 57.78 -51.49
N THR A 300 -72.69 58.91 -50.82
CA THR A 300 -71.71 59.62 -49.99
C THR A 300 -71.29 58.80 -48.77
N GLU A 301 -72.22 58.11 -48.12
CA GLU A 301 -71.90 57.24 -46.97
C GLU A 301 -71.02 56.04 -47.39
N PHE A 302 -71.31 55.43 -48.55
CA PHE A 302 -70.44 54.38 -49.10
C PHE A 302 -69.05 54.90 -49.47
N GLN A 303 -68.94 56.12 -49.99
CA GLN A 303 -67.64 56.74 -50.28
C GLN A 303 -66.82 56.98 -49.01
N GLU A 304 -67.43 57.47 -47.94
CA GLU A 304 -66.75 57.68 -46.65
C GLU A 304 -66.29 56.35 -46.04
N ARG A 305 -67.14 55.33 -46.03
CA ARG A 305 -66.78 53.98 -45.55
C ARG A 305 -65.66 53.37 -46.39
N PHE A 306 -65.71 53.52 -47.71
CA PHE A 306 -64.65 53.05 -48.60
C PHE A 306 -63.33 53.78 -48.35
N GLN A 307 -63.37 55.09 -48.13
CA GLN A 307 -62.18 55.88 -47.81
C GLN A 307 -61.59 55.51 -46.45
N GLY A 308 -62.45 55.28 -45.43
CA GLY A 308 -62.04 54.79 -44.12
C GLY A 308 -61.38 53.41 -44.20
N LEU A 309 -62.01 52.46 -44.90
CA LEU A 309 -61.48 51.11 -45.09
C LEU A 309 -60.16 51.12 -45.88
N LYS A 310 -60.04 52.01 -46.87
CA LYS A 310 -58.79 52.21 -47.61
C LYS A 310 -57.68 52.75 -46.72
N GLN A 311 -57.98 53.68 -45.82
CA GLN A 311 -57.01 54.19 -44.85
C GLN A 311 -56.57 53.09 -43.87
N THR A 312 -57.50 52.33 -43.29
CA THR A 312 -57.14 51.21 -42.38
C THR A 312 -56.35 50.12 -43.08
N TYR A 313 -56.66 49.84 -44.36
CA TYR A 313 -55.89 48.91 -45.17
C TYR A 313 -54.45 49.39 -45.41
N GLU A 314 -54.26 50.68 -45.75
CA GLU A 314 -52.91 51.23 -45.94
C GLU A 314 -52.12 51.32 -44.63
N THR A 315 -52.76 51.58 -43.48
CA THR A 315 -52.07 51.54 -42.18
C THR A 315 -51.66 50.13 -41.81
N GLU A 316 -52.55 49.14 -41.96
CA GLU A 316 -52.21 47.74 -41.69
C GLU A 316 -51.13 47.22 -42.63
N LYS A 317 -51.18 47.56 -43.92
CA LYS A 317 -50.14 47.24 -44.89
C LYS A 317 -48.80 47.85 -44.51
N ARG A 318 -48.79 49.09 -44.01
CA ARG A 318 -47.58 49.76 -43.52
C ARG A 318 -47.02 49.05 -42.29
N ASN A 319 -47.86 48.71 -41.31
CA ASN A 319 -47.49 47.99 -40.10
C ASN A 319 -46.90 46.61 -40.43
N HIS A 320 -47.56 45.83 -41.30
CA HIS A 320 -47.06 44.53 -41.76
C HIS A 320 -45.73 44.67 -42.51
N LYS A 321 -45.56 45.70 -43.34
CA LYS A 321 -44.29 45.94 -44.02
C LYS A 321 -43.17 46.28 -43.02
N GLN A 322 -43.49 47.02 -41.96
CA GLN A 322 -42.55 47.33 -40.89
C GLN A 322 -42.18 46.07 -40.09
N THR A 323 -43.15 45.27 -39.66
CA THR A 323 -42.86 44.04 -38.89
C THR A 323 -42.07 43.02 -39.70
N VAL A 324 -42.36 42.89 -41.01
CA VAL A 324 -41.57 42.05 -41.90
C VAL A 324 -40.13 42.57 -42.02
N SER A 325 -39.93 43.89 -42.09
CA SER A 325 -38.59 44.48 -42.12
C SER A 325 -37.83 44.23 -40.81
N GLU A 326 -38.49 44.38 -39.66
CA GLU A 326 -37.91 44.12 -38.33
C GLU A 326 -37.53 42.64 -38.17
N LEU A 327 -38.41 41.71 -38.55
CA LEU A 327 -38.11 40.27 -38.54
C LEU A 327 -36.99 39.89 -39.50
N GLN A 328 -36.89 40.55 -40.66
CA GLN A 328 -35.78 40.35 -41.60
C GLN A 328 -34.44 40.84 -41.02
N GLU A 329 -34.44 41.97 -40.32
CA GLU A 329 -33.25 42.50 -39.63
C GLU A 329 -32.82 41.57 -38.50
N ASP A 330 -33.75 41.08 -37.67
CA ASP A 330 -33.46 40.14 -36.59
C ASP A 330 -32.97 38.79 -37.11
N LEU A 331 -33.55 38.28 -38.19
CA LEU A 331 -33.06 37.08 -38.87
C LEU A 331 -31.64 37.29 -39.41
N HIS A 332 -31.34 38.48 -39.93
CA HIS A 332 -29.99 38.81 -40.40
C HIS A 332 -28.99 38.85 -39.24
N LYS A 333 -29.31 39.54 -38.15
CA LYS A 333 -28.49 39.57 -36.91
C LYS A 333 -28.26 38.17 -36.36
N GLN A 334 -29.30 37.34 -36.28
CA GLN A 334 -29.14 35.95 -35.83
C GLN A 334 -28.23 35.15 -36.77
N LYS A 335 -28.38 35.28 -38.09
CA LYS A 335 -27.47 34.63 -39.05
C LYS A 335 -26.03 35.09 -38.88
N GLU A 336 -25.78 36.38 -38.67
CA GLU A 336 -24.45 36.90 -38.39
C GLU A 336 -23.88 36.33 -37.09
N THR A 337 -24.68 36.27 -36.01
CA THR A 337 -24.23 35.66 -34.74
C THR A 337 -23.91 34.17 -34.90
N VAL A 338 -24.71 33.43 -35.66
CA VAL A 338 -24.45 32.02 -35.95
C VAL A 338 -23.18 31.87 -36.78
N GLN A 339 -22.97 32.72 -37.79
CA GLN A 339 -21.73 32.71 -38.57
C GLN A 339 -20.51 33.07 -37.73
N GLU A 340 -20.62 34.02 -36.80
CA GLU A 340 -19.51 34.33 -35.89
C GLU A 340 -19.24 33.18 -34.93
N LEU A 341 -20.28 32.58 -34.33
CA LEU A 341 -20.14 31.38 -33.49
C LEU A 341 -19.57 30.19 -34.26
N GLN A 342 -19.92 30.02 -35.54
CA GLN A 342 -19.33 29.00 -36.42
C GLN A 342 -17.86 29.30 -36.71
N ARG A 343 -17.49 30.56 -37.00
CA ARG A 343 -16.08 30.95 -37.16
C ARG A 343 -15.30 30.77 -35.86
N GLU A 344 -15.89 31.08 -34.71
CA GLU A 344 -15.29 30.82 -33.40
C GLU A 344 -15.09 29.33 -33.17
N LEU A 345 -16.07 28.51 -33.55
CA LEU A 345 -15.99 27.05 -33.44
C LEU A 345 -14.93 26.47 -34.39
N GLU A 346 -14.77 27.01 -35.60
CA GLU A 346 -13.72 26.63 -36.55
C GLU A 346 -12.33 27.09 -36.10
N LYS A 347 -12.24 28.26 -35.46
CA LYS A 347 -10.99 28.75 -34.84
C LYS A 347 -10.63 27.98 -33.57
N ARG A 348 -11.57 27.26 -32.94
CA ARG A 348 -11.25 26.41 -31.79
C ARG A 348 -10.36 25.27 -32.26
N PRO A 349 -9.27 24.99 -31.53
CA PRO A 349 -8.34 23.92 -31.89
C PRO A 349 -9.09 22.59 -31.94
N THR A 350 -8.90 21.84 -33.04
CA THR A 350 -9.52 20.52 -33.24
C THR A 350 -9.14 19.60 -32.08
N VAL A 351 -9.98 18.61 -31.74
CA VAL A 351 -9.76 17.69 -30.61
C VAL A 351 -8.35 17.10 -30.59
N GLU A 352 -7.77 16.80 -31.76
CA GLU A 352 -6.39 16.34 -31.89
C GLU A 352 -5.33 17.41 -31.58
N GLN A 353 -5.54 18.67 -32.01
CA GLN A 353 -4.65 19.78 -31.70
C GLN A 353 -4.72 20.13 -30.21
N HIS A 354 -5.92 20.10 -29.63
CA HIS A 354 -6.11 20.26 -28.18
C HIS A 354 -5.48 19.08 -27.41
N ALA A 355 -5.58 17.85 -27.90
CA ALA A 355 -4.92 16.69 -27.28
C ALA A 355 -3.39 16.81 -27.34
N ARG A 356 -2.82 17.22 -28.49
CA ARG A 356 -1.38 17.48 -28.64
C ARG A 356 -0.90 18.64 -27.78
N LEU A 357 -1.68 19.72 -27.68
CA LEU A 357 -1.40 20.83 -26.75
C LEU A 357 -1.49 20.39 -25.30
N LYS A 358 -2.47 19.55 -24.93
CA LYS A 358 -2.61 18.99 -23.58
C LYS A 358 -1.48 18.04 -23.23
N GLU A 359 -0.97 17.27 -24.18
CA GLU A 359 0.19 16.41 -24.02
C GLU A 359 1.49 17.23 -23.92
N LYS A 360 1.64 18.27 -24.74
CA LYS A 360 2.75 19.22 -24.69
C LYS A 360 2.74 20.05 -23.39
N ILE A 361 1.57 20.44 -22.91
CA ILE A 361 1.35 21.11 -21.61
C ILE A 361 1.57 20.12 -20.46
N LYS A 362 1.23 18.83 -20.60
CA LYS A 362 1.54 17.80 -19.59
C LYS A 362 3.04 17.55 -19.50
N LEU A 363 3.75 17.58 -20.64
CA LEU A 363 5.21 17.57 -20.68
C LEU A 363 5.80 18.83 -20.04
N LEU A 364 5.29 20.02 -20.40
CA LEU A 364 5.78 21.29 -19.85
C LEU A 364 5.43 21.48 -18.37
N LYS A 365 4.24 21.07 -17.91
CA LYS A 365 3.86 21.03 -16.49
C LYS A 365 4.63 19.99 -15.69
N GLY A 366 5.08 18.91 -16.34
CA GLY A 366 6.03 17.96 -15.77
C GLY A 366 7.45 18.54 -15.62
N ILE A 367 7.77 19.61 -16.36
CA ILE A 367 9.06 20.31 -16.31
C ILE A 367 9.00 21.55 -15.40
N GLU A 368 7.86 22.24 -15.26
CA GLU A 368 7.77 23.54 -14.58
C GLU A 368 6.93 23.61 -13.29
N GLY A 369 6.32 22.53 -12.80
CA GLY A 369 5.86 22.47 -11.39
C GLY A 369 4.93 23.60 -10.89
N ILE A 370 4.15 24.24 -11.76
CA ILE A 370 3.24 25.35 -11.39
C ILE A 370 1.79 24.99 -11.77
N GLN A 371 0.93 24.93 -10.76
CA GLN A 371 -0.52 24.82 -10.89
C GLN A 371 -1.16 26.21 -10.80
N THR A 372 -2.08 26.52 -11.72
CA THR A 372 -3.12 27.53 -11.49
C THR A 372 -4.49 26.98 -11.90
N SER A 373 -5.46 27.26 -11.02
CA SER A 373 -6.92 27.26 -11.19
C SER A 373 -7.32 28.23 -12.33
N ASP A 374 -8.45 28.18 -13.02
CA ASP A 374 -9.88 27.97 -12.75
C ASP A 374 -10.53 27.44 -14.06
N ASP A 375 -11.70 26.79 -14.13
CA ASP A 375 -13.00 27.47 -14.11
C ASP A 375 -14.19 26.51 -13.93
N LEU A 376 -15.24 27.06 -13.32
CA LEU A 376 -16.37 26.44 -12.66
C LEU A 376 -17.57 26.22 -13.60
N SER A 377 -18.20 25.05 -13.53
CA SER A 377 -19.65 24.89 -13.30
C SER A 377 -20.06 23.42 -13.40
N SER A 378 -21.06 23.05 -12.60
CA SER A 378 -21.62 21.70 -12.45
C SER A 378 -20.82 20.81 -11.50
N GLN A 379 -21.36 20.65 -10.28
CA GLN A 379 -20.96 19.63 -9.30
C GLN A 379 -21.12 18.23 -9.92
N THR A 380 -20.16 17.84 -10.73
CA THR A 380 -20.05 16.52 -11.34
C THR A 380 -18.91 15.80 -10.65
N LYS A 381 -18.84 14.47 -10.75
CA LYS A 381 -17.85 13.57 -10.11
C LYS A 381 -16.40 14.11 -10.07
N GLU A 382 -16.03 14.98 -11.00
CA GLU A 382 -14.78 15.75 -11.01
C GLU A 382 -14.57 16.66 -9.79
N SER A 383 -15.59 17.34 -9.25
CA SER A 383 -15.49 18.13 -8.01
C SER A 383 -15.20 17.26 -6.79
N LEU A 384 -15.86 16.09 -6.69
CA LEU A 384 -15.61 15.12 -5.62
C LEU A 384 -14.21 14.50 -5.74
N LEU A 385 -13.77 14.21 -6.97
CA LEU A 385 -12.43 13.72 -7.26
C LEU A 385 -11.37 14.78 -6.98
N GLN A 386 -11.62 16.06 -7.28
CA GLN A 386 -10.74 17.17 -6.93
C GLN A 386 -10.69 17.38 -5.41
N GLN A 387 -11.80 17.25 -4.69
CA GLN A 387 -11.81 17.31 -3.23
C GLN A 387 -11.05 16.14 -2.61
N LYS A 388 -11.21 14.93 -3.17
CA LYS A 388 -10.45 13.75 -2.76
C LYS A 388 -8.97 13.89 -3.09
N ASN A 389 -8.62 14.42 -4.26
CA ASN A 389 -7.22 14.72 -4.62
C ASN A 389 -6.63 15.78 -3.71
N LYS A 390 -7.33 16.88 -3.42
CA LYS A 390 -6.86 17.88 -2.45
C LYS A 390 -6.67 17.30 -1.05
N ARG A 391 -7.58 16.42 -0.59
CA ARG A 391 -7.43 15.71 0.69
C ARG A 391 -6.24 14.75 0.67
N LEU A 392 -6.06 14.00 -0.41
CA LEU A 392 -4.93 13.09 -0.58
C LEU A 392 -3.61 13.87 -0.69
N GLU A 393 -3.58 15.00 -1.39
CA GLU A 393 -2.42 15.90 -1.45
C GLU A 393 -2.11 16.47 -0.06
N THR A 394 -3.12 16.92 0.68
CA THR A 394 -2.94 17.40 2.07
C THR A 394 -2.43 16.27 2.97
N GLN A 395 -2.96 15.06 2.84
CA GLN A 395 -2.50 13.89 3.59
C GLN A 395 -1.08 13.49 3.20
N ILE A 396 -0.71 13.59 1.91
CA ILE A 396 0.66 13.32 1.44
C ILE A 396 1.62 14.35 2.01
N VAL A 397 1.24 15.63 2.05
CA VAL A 397 2.07 16.68 2.65
C VAL A 397 2.23 16.45 4.15
N GLN A 398 1.15 16.15 4.87
CA GLN A 398 1.20 15.80 6.29
C GLN A 398 2.06 14.55 6.55
N GLN A 399 1.89 13.50 5.74
CA GLN A 399 2.71 12.29 5.84
C GLN A 399 4.19 12.57 5.56
N LYS A 400 4.50 13.43 4.58
CA LYS A 400 5.89 13.85 4.32
C LYS A 400 6.48 14.67 5.45
N GLU A 401 5.69 15.53 6.08
CA GLU A 401 6.11 16.30 7.25
C GLU A 401 6.38 15.37 8.43
N THR A 402 5.47 14.44 8.74
CA THR A 402 5.69 13.44 9.80
C THR A 402 6.87 12.51 9.50
N LEU A 403 7.11 12.14 8.23
CA LEU A 403 8.28 11.36 7.84
C LEU A 403 9.57 12.16 8.00
N SER A 404 9.54 13.46 7.70
CA SER A 404 10.68 14.35 7.92
C SER A 404 10.98 14.52 9.41
N GLU A 405 9.95 14.68 10.25
CA GLU A 405 10.07 14.75 11.70
C GLU A 405 10.64 13.44 12.27
N LYS A 406 10.11 12.28 11.82
CA LYS A 406 10.60 10.98 12.26
C LYS A 406 12.02 10.69 11.80
N ASN A 407 12.39 11.06 10.58
CA ASN A 407 13.77 10.95 10.12
C ASN A 407 14.70 11.84 10.93
N HIS A 408 14.27 13.04 11.32
CA HIS A 408 15.06 13.93 12.17
C HIS A 408 15.25 13.33 13.58
N GLU A 409 14.20 12.79 14.19
CA GLU A 409 14.29 12.06 15.46
C GLU A 409 15.24 10.85 15.36
N LEU A 410 15.22 10.13 14.24
CA LEU A 410 16.09 8.98 13.99
C LEU A 410 17.56 9.40 13.84
N GLU A 411 17.83 10.49 13.12
CA GLU A 411 19.16 11.09 13.01
C GLU A 411 19.69 11.55 14.39
N GLU A 412 18.86 12.23 15.19
CA GLU A 412 19.24 12.65 16.55
C GLU A 412 19.56 11.45 17.45
N LEU A 413 18.74 10.39 17.41
CA LEU A 413 18.97 9.17 18.17
C LEU A 413 20.22 8.42 17.70
N GLN A 414 20.52 8.39 16.40
CA GLN A 414 21.75 7.82 15.87
C GLN A 414 22.99 8.57 16.37
N VAL A 415 22.99 9.89 16.29
CA VAL A 415 24.09 10.72 16.83
C VAL A 415 24.27 10.48 18.33
N ARG A 416 23.16 10.35 19.07
CA ARG A 416 23.20 10.07 20.51
C ARG A 416 23.75 8.67 20.83
N LEU A 417 23.42 7.67 20.03
CA LEU A 417 24.01 6.34 20.15
C LEU A 417 25.51 6.35 19.85
N GLU A 418 25.94 7.08 18.82
CA GLU A 418 27.35 7.16 18.44
C GLU A 418 28.19 7.85 19.52
N THR A 419 27.68 8.96 20.09
CA THR A 419 28.35 9.63 21.23
C THR A 419 28.39 8.78 22.50
N LEU A 420 27.36 7.96 22.77
CA LEU A 420 27.36 7.02 23.89
C LEU A 420 28.32 5.85 23.65
N ALA A 421 28.40 5.34 22.42
CA ALA A 421 29.36 4.31 22.03
C ALA A 421 30.80 4.81 22.18
N GLU A 422 31.08 6.04 21.76
CA GLU A 422 32.39 6.67 21.93
C GLU A 422 32.74 6.89 23.41
N LYS A 423 31.80 7.35 24.23
CA LYS A 423 31.98 7.43 25.69
C LYS A 423 32.27 6.08 26.32
N THR A 424 31.58 5.02 25.88
CA THR A 424 31.80 3.65 26.38
C THR A 424 33.18 3.14 26.00
N LYS A 425 33.62 3.39 24.76
CA LYS A 425 34.98 3.07 24.29
C LYS A 425 36.05 3.82 25.09
N ASN A 426 35.83 5.11 25.36
CA ASN A 426 36.76 5.92 26.16
C ASN A 426 36.81 5.44 27.61
N GLN A 427 35.68 5.06 28.20
CA GLN A 427 35.64 4.47 29.54
C GLN A 427 36.34 3.11 29.59
N LYS A 428 36.14 2.25 28.58
CA LYS A 428 36.79 0.94 28.50
C LYS A 428 38.31 1.06 28.38
N THR A 429 38.79 1.96 27.53
CA THR A 429 40.24 2.23 27.40
C THR A 429 40.83 2.86 28.67
N GLN A 430 40.08 3.68 29.39
CA GLN A 430 40.50 4.21 30.69
C GLN A 430 40.56 3.11 31.75
N ILE A 431 39.61 2.17 31.75
CA ILE A 431 39.64 0.99 32.63
C ILE A 431 40.85 0.12 32.30
N GLU A 432 41.10 -0.18 31.02
CA GLU A 432 42.30 -0.94 30.61
C GLU A 432 43.60 -0.25 31.04
N ARG A 433 43.66 1.09 30.97
CA ARG A 433 44.81 1.86 31.46
C ARG A 433 44.99 1.75 32.97
N LEU A 434 43.90 1.89 33.73
CA LEU A 434 43.90 1.75 35.19
C LEU A 434 44.23 0.30 35.60
N GLU A 435 43.75 -0.69 34.87
CA GLU A 435 44.10 -2.10 35.08
C GLU A 435 45.58 -2.36 34.79
N GLN A 436 46.15 -1.76 33.74
CA GLN A 436 47.59 -1.80 33.45
C GLN A 436 48.43 -1.08 34.52
N GLU A 437 47.98 0.06 35.03
CA GLU A 437 48.65 0.78 36.13
C GLU A 437 48.59 0.00 37.44
N VAL A 438 47.47 -0.68 37.74
CA VAL A 438 47.36 -1.60 38.88
C VAL A 438 48.27 -2.82 38.68
N LEU A 439 48.34 -3.38 37.46
CA LEU A 439 49.24 -4.48 37.14
C LEU A 439 50.73 -4.08 37.27
N GLN A 440 51.08 -2.87 36.82
CA GLN A 440 52.44 -2.30 36.95
C GLN A 440 52.78 -1.96 38.41
N GLY A 441 51.81 -1.44 39.17
CA GLY A 441 51.92 -1.22 40.61
C GLY A 441 52.12 -2.50 41.40
N TYR A 442 51.61 -3.64 40.91
CA TYR A 442 51.85 -4.97 41.49
C TYR A 442 53.14 -5.64 41.01
N SER A 443 53.72 -5.23 39.87
CA SER A 443 54.98 -5.80 39.33
C SER A 443 56.25 -5.02 39.69
N GLY A 444 56.14 -3.97 40.51
CA GLY A 444 57.26 -3.06 40.80
C GLY A 444 57.42 -2.72 42.28
N THR A 445 57.82 -3.69 43.11
CA THR A 445 58.38 -3.38 44.44
C THR A 445 59.73 -4.06 44.64
N ASN A 446 60.78 -3.40 44.15
CA ASN A 446 62.07 -3.40 44.83
C ASN A 446 62.86 -2.11 44.56
N SER A 447 63.13 -1.41 45.67
CA SER A 447 64.14 -0.37 45.93
C SER A 447 63.82 1.13 45.76
N PRO A 448 64.43 1.98 46.61
CA PRO A 448 63.79 3.17 47.18
C PRO A 448 64.42 4.49 46.69
N ALA A 449 63.69 5.61 46.79
CA ALA A 449 64.21 6.89 47.31
C ALA A 449 63.22 8.06 47.16
N ARG A 450 63.09 8.81 48.27
CA ARG A 450 62.96 10.29 48.40
C ARG A 450 61.64 10.98 47.99
N GLY A 451 60.99 11.56 49.02
CA GLY A 451 60.55 12.96 48.96
C GLY A 451 59.21 13.33 49.62
N SER A 452 59.29 13.85 50.85
CA SER A 452 58.38 14.81 51.56
C SER A 452 56.90 14.48 51.76
N MET A 453 56.46 14.21 53.01
CA MET A 453 55.86 15.18 53.97
C MET A 453 54.57 15.83 53.43
N GLU A 454 53.39 15.57 53.99
CA GLU A 454 52.98 16.22 55.26
C GLU A 454 51.91 15.44 56.07
N ASN A 455 51.97 15.63 57.39
CA ASN A 455 51.29 14.93 58.48
C ASN A 455 49.83 15.35 58.74
N ILE A 456 48.94 14.40 59.10
CA ILE A 456 48.02 14.52 60.25
C ILE A 456 47.93 13.17 61.02
N MET A 457 48.52 13.20 62.21
CA MET A 457 48.25 12.53 63.50
C MET A 457 47.29 11.32 63.66
N THR A 458 47.84 10.32 64.39
CA THR A 458 47.31 9.45 65.47
C THR A 458 47.14 7.93 65.21
N ASP A 459 47.71 7.18 66.17
CA ASP A 459 48.15 5.77 66.29
C ASP A 459 47.08 4.84 66.94
N PRO A 460 47.25 3.50 67.14
CA PRO A 460 47.86 2.39 66.37
C PRO A 460 46.83 1.28 66.00
N GLY A 461 47.02 0.55 64.90
CA GLY A 461 46.30 -0.71 64.63
C GLY A 461 46.54 -1.29 63.22
N PRO A 462 46.63 -2.61 63.03
CA PRO A 462 47.35 -3.21 61.91
C PRO A 462 46.54 -3.20 60.58
N ALA A 463 47.29 -3.03 59.47
CA ALA A 463 46.96 -3.29 58.05
C ALA A 463 46.25 -2.18 57.23
N PRO A 464 46.96 -1.50 56.29
CA PRO A 464 46.35 -0.51 55.39
C PRO A 464 46.05 -1.01 53.96
N VAL A 465 46.10 -2.31 53.67
CA VAL A 465 45.76 -2.84 52.34
C VAL A 465 44.26 -3.05 52.13
N ASP A 466 43.52 -3.41 53.18
CA ASP A 466 42.09 -3.75 53.07
C ASP A 466 41.19 -2.52 52.84
N SER A 467 41.53 -1.36 53.40
CA SER A 467 40.74 -0.14 53.25
C SER A 467 40.82 0.46 51.84
N VAL A 468 42.00 0.41 51.21
CA VAL A 468 42.18 0.89 49.83
C VAL A 468 41.52 -0.07 48.86
N LEU A 469 41.67 -1.39 49.07
CA LEU A 469 40.99 -2.40 48.27
C LEU A 469 39.46 -2.23 48.34
N LYS A 470 38.91 -1.94 49.53
CA LYS A 470 37.47 -1.72 49.71
C LYS A 470 36.97 -0.46 48.98
N ILE A 471 37.77 0.62 48.97
CA ILE A 471 37.44 1.86 48.24
C ILE A 471 37.53 1.63 46.72
N VAL A 472 38.52 0.88 46.26
CA VAL A 472 38.68 0.54 44.83
C VAL A 472 37.59 -0.42 44.38
N CYS A 473 37.23 -1.43 45.18
CA CYS A 473 36.09 -2.32 44.90
C CYS A 473 34.78 -1.54 44.85
N THR A 474 34.53 -0.64 45.81
CA THR A 474 33.30 0.17 45.78
C THR A 474 33.26 1.18 44.63
N GLN A 475 34.41 1.71 44.19
CA GLN A 475 34.49 2.51 42.95
C GLN A 475 34.26 1.66 41.70
N ARG A 476 34.91 0.50 41.60
CA ARG A 476 34.72 -0.47 40.51
C ARG A 476 33.25 -0.87 40.39
N ASP A 477 32.61 -1.21 41.50
CA ASP A 477 31.21 -1.62 41.54
C ASP A 477 30.29 -0.46 41.14
N ARG A 478 30.62 0.79 41.51
CA ARG A 478 29.92 1.98 41.00
C ARG A 478 30.08 2.18 39.50
N PHE A 479 31.29 1.95 38.96
CA PHE A 479 31.53 2.05 37.52
C PHE A 479 30.83 0.92 36.75
N GLN A 480 30.86 -0.31 37.26
CA GLN A 480 30.08 -1.43 36.70
C GLN A 480 28.59 -1.13 36.70
N ALA A 481 28.03 -0.64 37.81
CA ALA A 481 26.61 -0.25 37.87
C ALA A 481 26.28 0.88 36.88
N LYS A 482 27.21 1.82 36.65
CA LYS A 482 27.02 2.91 35.69
C LYS A 482 27.11 2.42 34.25
N ILE A 483 28.00 1.48 33.95
CA ILE A 483 28.10 0.82 32.64
C ILE A 483 26.84 0.03 32.35
N GLN A 484 26.38 -0.79 33.30
CA GLN A 484 25.17 -1.59 33.14
C GLN A 484 23.93 -0.71 32.90
N LYS A 485 23.87 0.46 33.54
CA LYS A 485 22.81 1.46 33.30
C LYS A 485 22.92 2.12 31.92
N LEU A 486 24.13 2.37 31.44
CA LEU A 486 24.35 2.92 30.09
C LEU A 486 24.05 1.89 29.00
N GLU A 487 24.37 0.61 29.23
CA GLU A 487 24.02 -0.51 28.35
C GLU A 487 22.51 -0.72 28.31
N SER A 488 21.82 -0.72 29.45
CA SER A 488 20.34 -0.80 29.49
C SER A 488 19.68 0.36 28.75
N ASN A 489 20.19 1.59 28.92
CA ASN A 489 19.67 2.75 28.18
C ASN A 489 19.94 2.62 26.67
N LYS A 490 21.10 2.11 26.27
CA LYS A 490 21.43 1.87 24.86
C LYS A 490 20.46 0.86 24.24
N ASP A 491 20.16 -0.22 24.94
CA ASP A 491 19.23 -1.24 24.49
C ASP A 491 17.80 -0.69 24.38
N GLU A 492 17.36 0.14 25.33
CA GLU A 492 16.07 0.84 25.26
C GLU A 492 15.98 1.77 24.04
N TYR A 493 17.04 2.55 23.76
CA TYR A 493 17.06 3.41 22.57
C TYR A 493 17.12 2.59 21.27
N GLN A 494 17.82 1.46 21.24
CA GLN A 494 17.80 0.55 20.08
C GLN A 494 16.42 -0.06 19.85
N GLN A 495 15.71 -0.43 20.92
CA GLN A 495 14.33 -0.92 20.81
C GLN A 495 13.37 0.18 20.35
N GLN A 496 13.54 1.42 20.82
CA GLN A 496 12.75 2.56 20.34
C GLN A 496 12.97 2.80 18.85
N ILE A 497 14.21 2.75 18.35
CA ILE A 497 14.52 2.88 16.92
C ILE A 497 13.91 1.73 16.11
N GLN A 498 13.87 0.50 16.63
CA GLN A 498 13.22 -0.62 15.94
C GLN A 498 11.68 -0.52 15.93
N SER A 499 11.10 0.29 16.81
CA SER A 499 9.64 0.43 16.96
C SER A 499 9.05 1.63 16.19
N LEU A 500 9.89 2.57 15.76
CA LEU A 500 9.55 3.69 14.88
C LEU A 500 9.69 3.28 13.41
#